data_AF-A0A6B3CVJ5-F1
#
_entry.id   AF-A0A6B3CVJ5-F1
#
_cell.length_a   1.000
_cell.length_b   1.000
_cell.length_c   1.000
_cell.angle_alpha   90.00
_cell.angle_beta   90.00
_cell.angle_gamma   90.00
#
_symmetry.space_group_name_H-M   'P 1'
#
loop_
_entity.id
_entity.type
_entity.pdbx_description
1 polymer ?
#
loop_
_entity_poly.entity_id
_entity_poly.type
_entity_poly.pdbx_seq_one_letter_code
_entity_poly.pdbx_strand_id
1 'polypeptide(L)'
;SSGVDFNLEVVQLPYEDMDAYTGTGAANSAVSGRVSYVLGWRGPSLTVDTACSSSLVTLHLAVEALRRGECSIALAGGVNVIHHPRNHVVFSQAGMLAPDGECKTFDERADGYSRSEGCGAVVLKRLSRAKADGDTVLALVRGTAVRQDGESGGLT
;
A
#
# COMPACT_ATOMS: atom_id res chain seq x y z
N SER A 1 -4.37 1.09 4.48
CA SER A 1 -5.83 1.02 4.73
C SER A 1 -6.29 -0.29 5.37
N SER A 2 -6.05 -1.49 4.80
CA SER A 2 -6.49 -2.78 5.40
C SER A 2 -5.98 -3.01 6.81
N GLY A 3 -4.75 -2.57 7.08
CA GLY A 3 -4.13 -2.58 8.39
C GLY A 3 -4.91 -1.83 9.48
N VAL A 4 -5.57 -0.73 9.11
CA VAL A 4 -6.35 0.09 10.06
C VAL A 4 -7.66 -0.61 10.42
N ASP A 5 -8.32 -1.24 9.43
CA ASP A 5 -9.55 -2.01 9.66
C ASP A 5 -9.28 -3.22 10.58
N PHE A 6 -8.18 -3.94 10.37
CA PHE A 6 -7.83 -5.13 11.16
C PHE A 6 -7.33 -4.77 12.57
N ASN A 7 -6.60 -3.65 12.75
CA ASN A 7 -6.20 -3.19 14.08
C ASN A 7 -7.41 -2.81 14.95
N LEU A 8 -8.46 -2.23 14.35
CA LEU A 8 -9.70 -1.95 15.07
C LEU A 8 -10.42 -3.22 15.53
N GLU A 9 -10.37 -4.29 14.74
CA GLU A 9 -10.93 -5.58 15.11
C GLU A 9 -10.16 -6.22 16.27
N VAL A 10 -8.82 -6.22 16.21
CA VAL A 10 -7.98 -6.74 17.30
C VAL A 10 -8.18 -6.01 18.62
N VAL A 11 -8.41 -4.69 18.59
CA VAL A 11 -8.72 -3.90 19.81
C VAL A 11 -10.09 -4.26 20.40
N GLN A 12 -11.00 -4.84 19.60
CA GLN A 12 -12.33 -5.25 20.05
C GLN A 12 -12.40 -6.74 20.45
N LEU A 13 -11.33 -7.52 20.24
CA LEU A 13 -11.30 -8.93 20.64
C LEU A 13 -11.32 -9.08 22.17
N PRO A 14 -12.17 -9.97 22.72
CA PRO A 14 -12.06 -10.40 24.10
C PRO A 14 -10.67 -10.94 24.39
N TYR A 15 -10.14 -10.67 25.60
CA TYR A 15 -8.81 -11.16 26.00
C TYR A 15 -8.66 -12.69 25.90
N GLU A 16 -9.76 -13.43 26.06
CA GLU A 16 -9.81 -14.89 25.95
C GLU A 16 -9.64 -15.41 24.51
N ASP A 17 -9.94 -14.58 23.51
CA ASP A 17 -9.79 -14.89 22.09
C ASP A 17 -8.42 -14.43 21.52
N MET A 18 -7.60 -13.77 22.34
CA MET A 18 -6.25 -13.35 21.94
C MET A 18 -5.26 -14.50 22.09
N ASP A 19 -4.51 -14.77 21.03
CA ASP A 19 -3.46 -15.77 21.01
C ASP A 19 -2.06 -15.17 20.75
N ALA A 20 -1.04 -16.02 20.77
CA ALA A 20 0.35 -15.63 20.52
C ALA A 20 0.57 -15.06 19.10
N TYR A 21 -0.33 -15.30 18.16
CA TYR A 21 -0.21 -14.85 16.77
C TYR A 21 -0.96 -13.55 16.51
N THR A 22 -1.92 -13.18 17.38
CA THR A 22 -2.77 -12.00 17.21
C THR A 22 -1.96 -10.72 16.97
N GLY A 23 -0.91 -10.49 17.76
CA GLY A 23 -0.04 -9.31 17.60
C GLY A 23 0.75 -9.28 16.29
N THR A 24 1.31 -10.42 15.86
CA THR A 24 2.07 -10.51 14.60
C THR A 24 1.18 -10.72 13.37
N GLY A 25 -0.07 -11.11 13.59
CA GLY A 25 -1.15 -11.25 12.61
C GLY A 25 -1.65 -9.91 12.12
N ALA A 26 -1.80 -8.96 13.04
CA ALA A 26 -2.41 -7.66 12.78
C ALA A 26 -1.42 -6.50 12.59
N ALA A 27 -0.15 -6.69 12.93
CA ALA A 27 0.85 -5.64 12.77
C ALA A 27 1.11 -5.36 11.28
N ASN A 28 0.92 -4.11 10.86
CA ASN A 28 1.22 -3.67 9.48
C ASN A 28 2.66 -4.01 9.08
N SER A 29 3.61 -3.80 9.98
CA SER A 29 5.03 -4.13 9.77
C SER A 29 5.28 -5.62 9.52
N ALA A 30 4.41 -6.51 10.01
CA ALA A 30 4.53 -7.94 9.77
C ALA A 30 4.28 -8.30 8.30
N VAL A 31 3.55 -7.48 7.53
CA VAL A 31 3.32 -7.72 6.09
C VAL A 31 4.65 -7.75 5.34
N SER A 32 5.44 -6.67 5.43
CA SER A 32 6.76 -6.62 4.80
C SER A 32 7.75 -7.60 5.45
N GLY A 33 7.69 -7.76 6.77
CA GLY A 33 8.55 -8.68 7.52
C GLY A 33 8.37 -10.14 7.12
N ARG A 34 7.14 -10.60 6.92
CA ARG A 34 6.83 -11.98 6.48
C ARG A 34 7.39 -12.26 5.10
N VAL A 35 7.26 -11.33 4.16
CA VAL A 35 7.83 -11.48 2.81
C VAL A 35 9.35 -11.59 2.89
N SER A 36 10.01 -10.72 3.65
CA SER A 36 11.46 -10.78 3.86
C SER A 36 11.88 -12.10 4.50
N TYR A 37 11.16 -12.55 5.53
CA TYR A 37 11.43 -13.81 6.23
C TYR A 37 11.32 -15.02 5.31
N VAL A 38 10.21 -15.15 4.58
CA VAL A 38 9.96 -16.29 3.67
C VAL A 38 10.99 -16.36 2.54
N LEU A 39 11.42 -15.20 2.02
CA LEU A 39 12.38 -15.12 0.92
C LEU A 39 13.84 -15.08 1.39
N GLY A 40 14.09 -15.11 2.71
CA GLY A 40 15.43 -15.01 3.28
C GLY A 40 16.13 -13.67 3.00
N TRP A 41 15.38 -12.61 2.68
CA TRP A 41 15.93 -11.30 2.34
C TRP A 41 16.34 -10.53 3.59
N ARG A 42 17.48 -9.83 3.49
CA ARG A 42 18.11 -9.10 4.60
C ARG A 42 18.30 -7.60 4.33
N GLY A 43 17.73 -7.10 3.23
CA GLY A 43 17.72 -5.68 2.89
C GLY A 43 16.63 -4.91 3.66
N PRO A 44 16.40 -3.63 3.30
CA PRO A 44 15.32 -2.83 3.88
C PRO A 44 13.96 -3.52 3.77
N SER A 45 13.20 -3.55 4.86
CA SER A 45 11.84 -4.12 4.92
C SER A 45 10.91 -3.14 5.63
N LEU A 46 9.98 -2.56 4.88
CA LEU A 46 9.16 -1.43 5.31
C LEU A 46 7.70 -1.69 4.93
N THR A 47 6.78 -1.26 5.79
CA THR A 47 5.37 -1.10 5.43
C THR A 47 5.04 0.39 5.51
N VAL A 48 4.40 0.91 4.46
CA VAL A 48 4.15 2.34 4.27
C VAL A 48 2.64 2.57 4.23
N ASP A 49 2.16 3.53 5.02
CA ASP A 49 0.77 3.99 4.95
C ASP A 49 0.74 5.49 4.69
N THR A 50 0.43 5.86 3.45
CA THR A 50 0.13 7.22 3.02
C THR A 50 -1.28 7.28 2.42
N ALA A 51 -2.21 6.50 2.98
CA ALA A 51 -3.57 6.33 2.47
C ALA A 51 -3.59 5.86 1.00
N CYS A 52 -4.34 6.53 0.12
CA CYS A 52 -4.56 6.11 -1.26
C CYS A 52 -3.28 6.06 -2.12
N SER A 53 -2.20 6.76 -1.72
CA SER A 53 -0.94 6.80 -2.48
C SER A 53 0.11 5.79 -2.01
N SER A 54 -0.20 4.95 -1.02
CA SER A 54 0.77 4.07 -0.32
C SER A 54 1.62 3.21 -1.28
N SER A 55 1.00 2.63 -2.32
CA SER A 55 1.70 1.79 -3.30
C SER A 55 2.70 2.59 -4.16
N LEU A 56 2.34 3.82 -4.54
CA LEU A 56 3.21 4.72 -5.30
C LEU A 56 4.36 5.26 -4.45
N VAL A 57 4.11 5.56 -3.18
CA VAL A 57 5.18 5.95 -2.24
C VAL A 57 6.13 4.79 -1.98
N THR A 58 5.61 3.56 -1.84
CA THR A 58 6.43 2.35 -1.72
C THR A 58 7.33 2.17 -2.96
N LEU A 59 6.78 2.36 -4.16
CA LEU A 59 7.55 2.35 -5.41
C LEU A 59 8.66 3.43 -5.40
N HIS A 60 8.33 4.65 -4.97
CA HIS A 60 9.32 5.73 -4.87
C HIS A 60 10.47 5.37 -3.93
N LEU A 61 10.19 4.86 -2.74
CA LEU A 61 11.21 4.45 -1.76
C LEU A 61 12.07 3.30 -2.29
N ALA A 62 11.48 2.31 -2.97
CA ALA A 62 12.23 1.21 -3.58
C ALA A 62 13.19 1.71 -4.68
N VAL A 63 12.74 2.65 -5.52
CA VAL A 63 13.58 3.28 -6.54
C VAL A 63 14.74 4.05 -5.90
N GLU A 64 14.50 4.80 -4.84
CA GLU A 64 15.54 5.54 -4.12
C GLU A 64 16.55 4.60 -3.43
N ALA A 65 16.10 3.52 -2.78
CA ALA A 65 16.99 2.52 -2.18
C ALA A 65 17.91 1.86 -3.22
N LEU A 66 17.37 1.51 -4.40
CA LEU A 66 18.15 0.97 -5.52
C LEU A 66 19.17 1.98 -6.07
N ARG A 67 18.80 3.27 -6.13
CA ARG A 67 19.69 4.35 -6.60
C ARG A 67 20.82 4.63 -5.61
N ARG A 68 20.51 4.64 -4.32
CA ARG A 68 21.47 4.84 -3.22
C ARG A 68 22.36 3.62 -2.99
N GLY A 69 22.01 2.47 -3.57
CA GLY A 69 22.76 1.22 -3.43
C GLY A 69 22.51 0.50 -2.10
N GLU A 70 21.45 0.86 -1.38
CA GLU A 70 21.01 0.19 -0.15
C GLU A 70 20.51 -1.24 -0.44
N CYS A 71 20.04 -1.47 -1.67
CA CYS A 71 19.71 -2.81 -2.18
C CYS A 71 20.07 -2.95 -3.67
N SER A 72 20.20 -4.20 -4.14
CA SER A 72 20.45 -4.54 -5.55
C SER A 72 19.19 -4.95 -6.31
N ILE A 73 18.18 -5.40 -5.57
CA ILE A 73 16.83 -5.77 -6.00
C ILE A 73 15.84 -5.26 -4.94
N ALA A 74 14.68 -4.81 -5.38
CA ALA A 74 13.62 -4.38 -4.48
C ALA A 74 12.27 -4.94 -4.94
N LEU A 75 11.41 -5.28 -3.97
CA LEU A 75 10.00 -5.59 -4.21
C LEU A 75 9.18 -4.42 -3.68
N ALA A 76 8.38 -3.82 -4.56
CA ALA A 76 7.46 -2.75 -4.18
C ALA A 76 6.03 -3.19 -4.50
N GLY A 77 5.10 -3.00 -3.58
CA GLY A 77 3.72 -3.43 -3.77
C GLY A 77 2.76 -2.77 -2.80
N GLY A 78 1.49 -3.13 -2.92
CA GLY A 78 0.42 -2.66 -2.05
C GLY A 78 -0.71 -3.67 -2.01
N VAL A 79 -1.46 -3.63 -0.92
CA VAL A 79 -2.65 -4.45 -0.70
C VAL A 79 -3.73 -3.63 -0.01
N ASN A 80 -4.97 -3.77 -0.47
CA ASN A 80 -6.15 -3.25 0.18
C ASN A 80 -7.20 -4.36 0.25
N VAL A 81 -7.73 -4.57 1.44
CA VAL A 81 -8.81 -5.52 1.73
C VAL A 81 -9.78 -4.82 2.67
N ILE A 82 -11.07 -4.93 2.39
CA ILE A 82 -12.18 -4.27 3.06
C ILE A 82 -12.85 -5.30 3.96
N HIS A 83 -12.31 -5.46 5.17
CA HIS A 83 -12.82 -6.45 6.12
C HIS A 83 -14.01 -5.95 6.96
N HIS A 84 -14.22 -4.63 7.05
CA HIS A 84 -15.24 -4.05 7.92
C HIS A 84 -15.98 -2.87 7.26
N PRO A 85 -17.30 -2.71 7.47
CA PRO A 85 -18.08 -1.65 6.83
C PRO A 85 -17.84 -0.24 7.41
N ARG A 86 -17.19 -0.12 8.57
CA ARG A 86 -16.99 1.16 9.28
C ARG A 86 -16.39 2.25 8.38
N ASN A 87 -15.31 1.94 7.66
CA ASN A 87 -14.73 2.89 6.71
C ASN A 87 -15.68 3.26 5.57
N HIS A 88 -16.53 2.33 5.13
CA HIS A 88 -17.58 2.63 4.15
C HIS A 88 -18.61 3.62 4.71
N VAL A 89 -19.05 3.44 5.95
CA VAL A 89 -19.98 4.36 6.63
C VAL A 89 -19.36 5.75 6.78
N VAL A 90 -18.10 5.83 7.23
CA VAL A 90 -17.39 7.11 7.40
C VAL A 90 -17.26 7.85 6.07
N PHE A 91 -16.83 7.18 5.00
CA PHE A 91 -16.68 7.82 3.69
C PHE A 91 -18.04 8.19 3.06
N SER A 92 -19.09 7.42 3.33
CA SER A 92 -20.46 7.78 2.91
C SER A 92 -20.95 9.04 3.63
N GLN A 93 -20.76 9.14 4.95
CA GLN A 93 -21.11 10.33 5.73
C GLN A 93 -20.31 11.57 5.32
N ALA A 94 -19.07 11.39 4.87
CA ALA A 94 -18.23 12.45 4.32
C ALA A 94 -18.59 12.84 2.87
N GLY A 95 -19.60 12.19 2.26
CA GLY A 95 -20.03 12.49 0.88
C GLY A 95 -19.02 12.06 -0.19
N MET A 96 -18.11 11.13 0.12
CA MET A 96 -17.04 10.71 -0.79
C MET A 96 -17.44 9.55 -1.71
N LEU A 97 -18.49 8.79 -1.36
CA LEU A 97 -18.88 7.58 -2.07
C LEU A 97 -20.03 7.83 -3.05
N ALA A 98 -19.88 7.31 -4.27
CA ALA A 98 -20.94 7.31 -5.26
C ALA A 98 -22.10 6.40 -4.82
N PRO A 99 -23.37 6.86 -4.79
CA PRO A 99 -24.51 6.05 -4.34
C PRO A 99 -24.75 4.80 -5.18
N ASP A 100 -24.38 4.82 -6.45
CA ASP A 100 -24.50 3.68 -7.36
C ASP A 100 -23.24 2.80 -7.41
N GLY A 101 -22.21 3.14 -6.62
CA GLY A 101 -21.01 2.32 -6.47
C GLY A 101 -20.08 2.32 -7.69
N GLU A 102 -20.23 3.29 -8.60
CA GLU A 102 -19.41 3.37 -9.81
C GLU A 102 -18.43 4.55 -9.76
N CYS A 103 -17.18 4.31 -10.17
CA CYS A 103 -16.20 5.38 -10.37
C CYS A 103 -16.36 5.99 -11.76
N LYS A 104 -17.08 7.11 -11.88
CA LYS A 104 -17.36 7.78 -13.15
C LYS A 104 -16.29 8.80 -13.53
N THR A 105 -15.03 8.35 -13.59
CA THR A 105 -13.88 9.24 -13.78
C THR A 105 -14.02 10.08 -15.06
N PHE A 106 -14.00 11.41 -14.91
CA PHE A 106 -14.15 12.41 -15.99
C PHE A 106 -15.54 12.49 -16.64
N ASP A 107 -16.57 11.86 -16.07
CA ASP A 107 -17.97 12.01 -16.52
C ASP A 107 -18.64 13.21 -15.85
N GLU A 108 -19.61 13.85 -16.53
CA GLU A 108 -20.37 14.99 -15.97
C GLU A 108 -21.22 14.58 -14.76
N ARG A 109 -21.55 13.29 -14.65
CA ARG A 109 -22.37 12.71 -13.59
C ARG A 109 -21.54 12.20 -12.42
N ALA A 110 -20.24 12.51 -12.37
CA ALA A 110 -19.35 12.07 -11.28
C ALA A 110 -19.83 12.60 -9.92
N ASP A 111 -20.14 11.68 -9.02
CA ASP A 111 -20.79 11.94 -7.73
C ASP A 111 -20.09 11.22 -6.56
N GLY A 112 -18.86 10.75 -6.76
CA GLY A 112 -18.02 10.11 -5.75
C GLY A 112 -17.16 9.00 -6.33
N TYR A 113 -16.51 8.22 -5.46
CA TYR A 113 -15.77 7.02 -5.85
C TYR A 113 -16.37 5.76 -5.23
N SER A 114 -15.97 4.61 -5.74
CA SER A 114 -16.30 3.29 -5.20
C SER A 114 -15.08 2.65 -4.57
N ARG A 115 -15.26 2.02 -3.39
CA ARG A 115 -14.17 1.31 -2.72
C ARG A 115 -13.95 -0.04 -3.40
N SER A 116 -12.70 -0.43 -3.58
CA SER A 116 -12.33 -1.72 -4.16
C SER A 116 -11.26 -2.43 -3.34
N GLU A 117 -11.19 -3.74 -3.46
CA GLU A 117 -10.09 -4.56 -2.93
C GLU A 117 -9.07 -4.85 -4.03
N GLY A 118 -7.83 -5.15 -3.64
CA GLY A 118 -6.81 -5.55 -4.60
C GLY A 118 -5.42 -5.67 -3.98
N CYS A 119 -4.57 -6.44 -4.63
CA CYS A 119 -3.15 -6.55 -4.30
C CYS A 119 -2.30 -6.52 -5.58
N GLY A 120 -1.07 -6.03 -5.46
CA GLY A 120 -0.13 -6.00 -6.57
C GLY A 120 1.29 -5.71 -6.11
N ALA A 121 2.27 -6.24 -6.83
CA ALA A 121 3.68 -5.99 -6.57
C ALA A 121 4.49 -6.01 -7.87
N VAL A 122 5.61 -5.30 -7.85
CA VAL A 122 6.61 -5.24 -8.92
C VAL A 122 7.99 -5.48 -8.35
N VAL A 123 8.80 -6.23 -9.11
CA VAL A 123 10.22 -6.44 -8.83
C VAL A 123 11.04 -5.41 -9.60
N LEU A 124 11.96 -4.75 -8.91
CA LEU A 124 12.74 -3.64 -9.42
C LEU A 124 14.23 -3.95 -9.29
N LYS A 125 14.97 -3.61 -10.34
CA LYS A 125 16.43 -3.60 -10.37
C LYS A 125 16.91 -2.36 -11.11
N ARG A 126 18.16 -1.96 -10.89
CA ARG A 126 18.82 -0.99 -11.78
C ARG A 126 18.90 -1.59 -13.19
N LEU A 127 18.59 -0.80 -14.23
CA LEU A 127 18.54 -1.29 -15.62
C LEU A 127 19.86 -1.95 -16.05
N SER A 128 21.00 -1.39 -15.65
CA SER A 128 22.32 -1.99 -15.92
C SER A 128 22.45 -3.39 -15.32
N ARG A 129 21.93 -3.59 -14.11
CA ARG A 129 21.92 -4.87 -13.42
C ARG A 129 20.96 -5.85 -14.07
N ALA A 130 19.74 -5.43 -14.38
CA ALA A 130 18.76 -6.26 -15.07
C ALA A 130 19.30 -6.78 -16.41
N LYS A 131 19.97 -5.91 -17.18
CA LYS A 131 20.64 -6.30 -18.43
C LYS A 131 21.80 -7.28 -18.21
N ALA A 132 22.63 -7.04 -17.20
CA ALA A 132 23.77 -7.91 -16.89
C ALA A 132 23.32 -9.31 -16.40
N ASP A 133 22.21 -9.36 -15.66
CA ASP A 133 21.61 -10.61 -15.16
C ASP A 133 20.76 -11.32 -16.24
N GLY A 134 20.51 -10.70 -17.40
CA GLY A 134 19.68 -11.26 -18.47
C GLY A 134 18.17 -11.26 -18.18
N ASP A 135 17.70 -10.38 -17.28
CA ASP A 135 16.29 -10.30 -16.90
C ASP A 135 15.41 -9.74 -18.04
N THR A 136 14.15 -10.21 -18.09
CA THR A 136 13.13 -9.60 -18.97
C THR A 136 12.66 -8.27 -18.38
N VAL A 137 12.93 -7.17 -19.09
CA VAL A 137 12.53 -5.83 -18.66
C VAL A 137 11.16 -5.47 -19.23
N LEU A 138 10.13 -5.43 -18.39
CA LEU A 138 8.76 -5.10 -18.78
C LEU A 138 8.55 -3.60 -19.02
N ALA A 139 9.20 -2.76 -18.21
CA ALA A 139 9.10 -1.30 -18.28
C ALA A 139 10.30 -0.63 -17.59
N LEU A 140 10.48 0.67 -17.82
CA LEU A 140 11.52 1.49 -17.17
C LEU A 140 10.90 2.64 -16.38
N VAL A 141 11.12 2.65 -15.06
CA VAL A 141 10.80 3.80 -14.21
C VAL A 141 11.84 4.90 -14.43
N ARG A 142 11.45 5.96 -15.16
CA ARG A 142 12.36 7.09 -15.45
C ARG A 142 12.59 7.99 -14.23
N GLY A 143 11.56 8.20 -13.43
CA GLY A 143 11.61 9.02 -12.24
C GLY A 143 10.33 8.87 -11.42
N THR A 144 10.41 9.28 -10.16
CA THR A 144 9.30 9.31 -9.21
C THR A 144 9.49 10.55 -8.34
N ALA A 145 8.39 11.08 -7.79
CA ALA A 145 8.41 12.18 -6.85
C ALA A 145 7.24 12.03 -5.87
N VAL A 146 7.44 12.47 -4.64
CA VAL A 146 6.43 12.51 -3.59
C VAL A 146 6.42 13.92 -3.01
N ARG A 147 5.23 14.50 -2.84
CA ARG A 147 5.02 15.85 -2.32
C ARG A 147 3.78 15.85 -1.41
N GLN A 148 3.74 16.80 -0.49
CA GLN A 148 2.54 17.20 0.24
C GLN A 148 2.07 18.56 -0.25
N ASP A 149 0.76 18.73 -0.37
CA ASP A 149 0.16 19.96 -0.91
C ASP A 149 0.18 21.12 0.11
N GLY A 150 0.37 20.82 1.40
CA GLY A 150 0.51 21.84 2.44
C GLY A 150 -0.83 22.46 2.82
N GLU A 151 -0.88 23.79 2.95
CA GLU A 151 -2.13 24.51 3.23
C GLU A 151 -3.03 24.48 1.98
N SER A 152 -4.08 23.65 2.02
CA SER A 152 -5.11 23.50 1.00
C SER A 152 -6.48 23.92 1.53
N GLY A 153 -7.49 24.02 0.66
CA GLY A 153 -8.88 24.40 1.02
C GLY A 153 -9.60 23.46 2.00
N GLY A 154 -8.92 22.40 2.44
CA GLY A 154 -9.34 21.39 3.40
C GLY A 154 -8.19 20.41 3.64
N LEU A 155 -8.29 19.55 4.66
CA LEU A 155 -7.34 18.44 4.88
C LEU A 155 -7.51 17.32 3.82
N THR A 156 -8.68 17.27 3.19
CA THR A 156 -9.08 16.34 2.13
C THR A 156 -9.98 17.07 1.15
#